data_AF-A0A6A1Q6I3-F1
#
_entry.id   AF-A0A6A1Q6I3-F1
#
_cell.length_a   1.000
_cell.length_b   1.000
_cell.length_c   1.000
_cell.angle_alpha   90.00
_cell.angle_beta   90.00
_cell.angle_gamma   90.00
#
_symmetry.space_group_name_H-M   'P 1'
#
loop_
_entity.id
_entity.type
_entity.pdbx_description
1 polymer ?
#
loop_
_entity_poly.entity_id
_entity_poly.type
_entity_poly.pdbx_seq_one_letter_code
_entity_poly.pdbx_strand_id
1 'polypeptide(L)'
;MLLEATSPWFFRGATERYCTGKKSHLRKTTEKKLPTKQTVAKLQQSDIWKMENEFYELALEQFQFIRAHAVQKKDGDLYILAQNFFYEKIYPEYKVWQLDS
;
A
#
# COMPACT_ATOMS: atom_id res chain seq x y z
N MET A 1 -2.10 7.44 0.88
CA MET A 1 -1.89 7.48 -0.58
C MET A 1 -2.36 6.21 -1.27
N LEU A 2 -1.78 5.01 -1.00
CA LEU A 2 -2.15 3.79 -1.76
C LEU A 2 -3.64 3.41 -1.64
N LEU A 3 -4.19 3.38 -0.42
CA LEU A 3 -5.62 3.10 -0.20
C LEU A 3 -6.54 4.20 -0.76
N GLU A 4 -6.08 5.44 -0.73
CA GLU A 4 -6.79 6.60 -1.28
C GLU A 4 -6.88 6.53 -2.81
N ALA A 5 -5.85 5.99 -3.48
CA ALA A 5 -5.84 5.78 -4.91
C ALA A 5 -6.65 4.55 -5.35
N THR A 6 -6.56 3.45 -4.61
CA THR A 6 -7.23 2.18 -4.96
C THR A 6 -8.71 2.17 -4.59
N SER A 7 -9.09 2.85 -3.50
CA SER A 7 -10.45 2.86 -2.98
C SER A 7 -10.88 4.27 -2.56
N PRO A 8 -11.01 5.20 -3.52
CA PRO A 8 -11.27 6.61 -3.23
C PRO A 8 -12.64 6.86 -2.59
N TRP A 9 -13.62 5.97 -2.78
CA TRP A 9 -14.95 6.14 -2.17
C TRP A 9 -14.88 6.20 -0.63
N PHE A 10 -13.94 5.46 -0.03
CA PHE A 10 -13.74 5.45 1.41
C PHE A 10 -12.64 6.42 1.88
N PHE A 11 -11.56 6.55 1.09
CA PHE A 11 -10.30 7.14 1.58
C PHE A 11 -9.92 8.47 0.91
N ARG A 12 -10.81 9.07 0.10
CA ARG A 12 -10.56 10.40 -0.48
C ARG A 12 -10.30 11.44 0.62
N GLY A 13 -9.18 12.16 0.51
CA GLY A 13 -8.70 13.16 1.48
C GLY A 13 -8.04 12.57 2.73
N ALA A 14 -7.88 11.23 2.82
CA ALA A 14 -7.31 10.59 4.00
C ALA A 14 -5.83 10.96 4.21
N THR A 15 -5.04 11.05 3.14
CA THR A 15 -3.62 11.42 3.25
C THR A 15 -3.46 12.84 3.78
N GLU A 16 -4.19 13.81 3.21
CA GLU A 16 -4.14 15.21 3.66
C GLU A 16 -4.54 15.33 5.12
N ARG A 17 -5.63 14.66 5.51
CA ARG A 17 -6.11 14.65 6.91
C ARG A 17 -5.12 13.97 7.86
N TYR A 18 -4.40 12.95 7.41
CA TYR A 18 -3.36 12.30 8.22
C TYR A 18 -2.16 13.23 8.43
N CYS A 19 -1.71 13.94 7.39
CA CYS A 19 -0.53 14.82 7.46
C CYS A 19 -0.78 16.12 8.23
N THR A 20 -1.96 16.74 8.05
CA THR A 20 -2.29 18.04 8.66
C THR A 20 -3.10 17.92 9.95
N GLY A 21 -3.74 16.78 10.18
CA GLY A 21 -4.65 16.58 11.28
C GLY A 21 -3.96 16.35 12.62
N LYS A 22 -4.56 16.87 13.69
CA LYS A 22 -4.11 16.66 15.09
C LYS A 22 -4.41 15.24 15.62
N LYS A 23 -5.13 14.41 14.86
CA LYS A 23 -5.62 13.08 15.24
C LYS A 23 -4.89 11.92 14.54
N SER A 24 -3.71 12.14 14.00
CA SER A 24 -2.92 11.10 13.30
C SER A 24 -2.32 10.05 14.24
N HIS A 25 -2.06 10.40 15.50
CA HIS A 25 -1.40 9.52 16.47
C HIS A 25 -2.20 9.39 17.78
N LEU A 26 -3.40 8.81 17.69
CA LEU A 26 -4.29 8.59 18.83
C LEU A 26 -3.91 7.32 19.62
N ARG A 27 -4.47 7.17 20.83
CA ARG A 27 -4.32 5.97 21.70
C ARG A 27 -2.86 5.60 22.00
N LYS A 28 -2.01 6.60 22.22
CA LYS A 28 -0.63 6.35 22.68
C LYS A 28 -0.65 5.76 24.09
N THR A 29 0.12 4.71 24.31
CA THR A 29 0.44 4.23 25.66
C THR A 29 1.15 5.36 26.42
N THR A 30 0.64 5.74 27.59
CA THR A 30 1.16 6.87 28.40
C THR A 30 2.59 6.63 28.84
N GLU A 31 2.89 5.41 29.28
CA GLU A 31 4.23 5.01 29.74
C GLU A 31 4.73 3.83 28.92
N LYS A 32 5.84 4.03 28.20
CA LYS A 32 6.53 2.99 27.45
C LYS A 32 7.93 2.79 28.01
N LYS A 33 8.22 1.59 28.48
CA LYS A 33 9.59 1.17 28.82
C LYS A 33 10.12 0.33 27.67
N LEU A 34 11.17 0.81 27.03
CA LEU A 34 11.79 0.06 25.94
C LEU A 34 12.42 -1.23 26.50
N PRO A 35 12.21 -2.38 25.84
CA PRO A 35 12.88 -3.61 26.23
C PRO A 35 14.41 -3.46 26.17
N THR A 36 15.11 -4.09 27.10
CA THR A 36 16.57 -4.17 27.04
C THR A 36 17.01 -5.11 25.91
N LYS A 37 18.22 -4.92 25.38
CA LYS A 37 18.77 -5.79 24.31
C LYS A 37 18.79 -7.26 24.73
N GLN A 38 19.10 -7.54 25.99
CA GLN A 38 19.09 -8.89 26.55
C GLN A 38 17.69 -9.52 26.54
N THR A 39 16.66 -8.75 26.93
CA THR A 39 15.27 -9.21 26.89
C THR A 39 14.81 -9.50 25.47
N VAL A 40 15.14 -8.63 24.51
CA VAL A 40 14.82 -8.85 23.10
C VAL A 40 15.49 -10.13 22.58
N ALA A 41 16.79 -10.30 22.83
CA ALA A 41 17.52 -11.48 22.40
C ALA A 41 16.92 -12.77 22.99
N LYS A 42 16.46 -12.74 24.25
CA LYS A 42 15.78 -13.88 24.87
C LYS A 42 14.43 -14.19 24.21
N LEU A 43 13.65 -13.17 23.85
CA LEU A 43 12.37 -13.36 23.14
C LEU A 43 12.60 -13.96 21.75
N GLN A 44 13.65 -13.53 21.06
CA GLN A 44 14.00 -13.98 19.71
C GLN A 44 14.39 -15.46 19.62
N GLN A 45 14.75 -16.07 20.75
CA GLN A 45 15.06 -17.50 20.81
C GLN A 45 13.80 -18.39 20.68
N SER A 46 12.62 -17.86 21.04
CA SER A 46 11.35 -18.59 20.99
C SER A 46 10.90 -18.85 19.55
N ASP A 47 10.42 -20.06 19.25
CA ASP A 47 9.89 -20.41 17.93
C ASP A 47 8.62 -19.63 17.58
N ILE A 48 7.83 -19.26 18.59
CA ILE A 48 6.66 -18.38 18.40
C ILE A 48 7.10 -17.03 17.84
N TRP A 49 8.17 -16.45 18.40
CA TRP A 49 8.69 -15.17 17.90
C TRP A 49 9.20 -15.30 16.48
N LYS A 50 9.90 -16.39 16.14
CA LYS A 50 10.43 -16.61 14.79
C LYS A 50 9.31 -16.67 13.76
N MET A 51 8.25 -17.44 14.02
CA MET A 51 7.10 -17.55 13.10
C MET A 51 6.36 -16.22 12.94
N GLU A 52 6.10 -15.51 14.04
CA GLU A 52 5.45 -14.18 13.99
C GLU A 52 6.31 -13.14 13.27
N ASN A 53 7.63 -13.16 13.50
CA ASN A 53 8.56 -12.27 12.83
C ASN A 53 8.67 -12.60 11.34
N GLU A 54 8.73 -13.87 10.97
CA GLU A 54 8.73 -14.30 9.56
C GLU A 54 7.47 -13.81 8.83
N PHE A 55 6.30 -13.98 9.45
CA PHE A 55 5.05 -13.46 8.89
C PHE A 55 5.05 -11.93 8.76
N TYR A 56 5.59 -11.22 9.76
CA TYR A 56 5.74 -9.77 9.70
C TYR A 56 6.65 -9.33 8.54
N GLU A 57 7.81 -9.95 8.38
CA GLU A 57 8.75 -9.64 7.29
C GLU A 57 8.13 -9.93 5.92
N LEU A 58 7.41 -11.05 5.78
CA LEU A 58 6.67 -11.38 4.56
C LEU A 58 5.62 -10.30 4.22
N ALA A 59 4.82 -9.89 5.20
CA ALA A 59 3.81 -8.86 4.99
C ALA A 59 4.44 -7.50 4.66
N LEU A 60 5.58 -7.19 5.28
CA LEU A 60 6.35 -5.97 5.02
C LEU A 60 6.92 -5.97 3.60
N GLU A 61 7.53 -7.07 3.17
CA GLU A 61 8.06 -7.25 1.82
C GLU A 61 6.95 -7.09 0.77
N GLN A 62 5.82 -7.78 0.97
CA GLN A 62 4.67 -7.68 0.08
C GLN A 62 4.14 -6.24 0.00
N PHE A 63 4.04 -5.53 1.12
CA PHE A 63 3.62 -4.13 1.13
C PHE A 63 4.61 -3.23 0.39
N GLN A 64 5.91 -3.44 0.58
CA GLN A 64 6.96 -2.68 -0.11
C GLN A 64 6.93 -2.94 -1.62
N PHE A 65 6.73 -4.19 -2.03
CA PHE A 65 6.55 -4.58 -3.43
C PHE A 65 5.36 -3.86 -4.06
N ILE A 66 4.17 -3.94 -3.44
CA ILE A 66 2.97 -3.24 -3.93
C ILE A 66 3.23 -1.73 -4.04
N ARG A 67 3.86 -1.13 -3.01
CA ARG A 67 4.19 0.29 -3.02
C ARG A 67 5.12 0.62 -4.18
N ALA A 68 6.20 -0.14 -4.37
CA ALA A 68 7.19 0.10 -5.43
C ALA A 68 6.58 0.01 -6.84
N HIS A 69 5.60 -0.86 -7.05
CA HIS A 69 4.89 -1.00 -8.33
C HIS A 69 3.70 -0.05 -8.51
N ALA A 70 3.28 0.66 -7.47
CA ALA A 70 2.14 1.58 -7.51
C ALA A 70 2.54 3.06 -7.48
N VAL A 71 3.77 3.39 -7.07
CA VAL A 71 4.19 4.79 -6.88
C VAL A 71 5.50 5.09 -7.60
N GLN A 72 5.62 6.31 -8.11
CA GLN A 72 6.85 6.89 -8.63
C GLN A 72 7.38 7.92 -7.65
N LYS A 73 8.68 7.89 -7.38
CA LYS A 73 9.35 8.94 -6.61
C LYS A 73 9.81 10.04 -7.55
N LYS A 74 9.35 11.27 -7.34
CA LYS A 74 9.78 12.47 -8.09
C LYS A 74 10.07 13.59 -7.09
N ASP A 75 11.27 14.16 -7.15
CA ASP A 75 11.71 15.28 -6.30
C ASP A 75 11.57 15.04 -4.78
N GLY A 76 11.68 13.78 -4.35
CA GLY A 76 11.53 13.38 -2.94
C GLY A 76 10.12 12.96 -2.54
N ASP A 77 9.11 13.41 -3.29
CA ASP A 77 7.71 13.07 -3.08
C ASP A 77 7.31 11.80 -3.83
N LEU A 78 6.30 11.12 -3.28
CA LEU A 78 5.74 9.89 -3.86
C LEU A 78 4.45 10.24 -4.60
N TYR A 79 4.37 9.92 -5.88
CA TYR A 79 3.19 10.10 -6.72
C TYR A 79 2.64 8.75 -7.13
N ILE A 80 1.31 8.62 -7.25
CA ILE A 80 0.68 7.39 -7.74
C ILE A 80 0.92 7.27 -9.24
N LEU A 81 1.31 6.08 -9.70
CA LEU A 81 1.46 5.82 -11.13
C LEU A 81 0.10 5.94 -11.84
N ALA A 82 0.12 6.53 -13.03
CA ALA A 82 -1.05 6.58 -13.88
C ALA A 82 -1.42 5.17 -14.37
N GLN A 83 -2.60 5.04 -14.98
CA GLN A 83 -3.01 3.79 -15.60
C GLN A 83 -2.01 3.41 -16.70
N ASN A 84 -1.31 2.28 -16.50
CA ASN A 84 -0.26 1.80 -17.40
C ASN A 84 -0.75 0.69 -18.35
N PHE A 85 -2.07 0.56 -18.55
CA PHE A 85 -2.66 -0.40 -19.47
C PHE A 85 -3.83 0.23 -20.22
N PHE A 86 -4.03 -0.20 -21.45
CA PHE A 86 -5.20 0.12 -22.25
C PHE A 86 -5.64 -1.15 -22.98
N TYR A 87 -6.90 -1.18 -23.42
CA TYR A 87 -7.40 -2.28 -24.20
C TYR A 87 -7.10 -2.03 -25.67
N GLU A 88 -6.48 -3.00 -26.32
CA GLU A 88 -6.23 -3.00 -27.75
C GLU A 88 -6.86 -4.24 -28.37
N LYS A 89 -7.04 -4.24 -29.70
CA LYS A 89 -7.52 -5.40 -30.45
C LYS A 89 -8.90 -5.90 -29.97
N ILE A 90 -9.77 -4.97 -29.58
CA ILE A 90 -11.17 -5.24 -29.24
C ILE A 90 -11.95 -5.45 -30.55
N TYR A 91 -12.27 -6.70 -30.83
CA TYR A 91 -13.02 -7.17 -32.01
C TYR A 91 -14.48 -7.52 -31.62
N PRO A 92 -15.46 -7.52 -32.54
CA PRO A 92 -15.28 -7.89 -33.94
C PRO A 92 -15.51 -6.75 -34.93
N GLU A 93 -14.59 -6.58 -35.88
CA GLU A 93 -14.78 -5.64 -36.99
C GLU A 93 -15.85 -6.17 -37.97
N TYR A 94 -17.13 -6.15 -37.57
CA TYR A 94 -18.22 -6.31 -38.53
C TYR A 94 -18.50 -4.96 -39.17
N LYS A 95 -18.02 -4.80 -40.40
CA LYS A 95 -18.47 -3.74 -41.30
C LYS A 95 -20.00 -3.77 -41.36
N VAL A 96 -20.61 -2.67 -40.98
CA VAL A 96 -22.04 -2.40 -41.15
C VAL A 96 -22.39 -2.71 -42.61
N TRP A 97 -23.32 -3.65 -42.80
CA TRP A 97 -23.90 -3.99 -44.09
C TRP A 97 -24.32 -2.73 -44.83
N GLN A 98 -23.52 -2.30 -45.80
CA GLN A 98 -24.02 -1.47 -46.89
C GLN A 98 -24.92 -2.39 -47.71
N LEU A 99 -26.23 -2.32 -47.48
CA LEU A 99 -27.20 -2.83 -48.43
C LEU A 99 -27.04 -1.99 -49.70
N ASP A 100 -26.43 -2.59 -50.71
CA ASP A 100 -26.54 -2.15 -52.09
C ASP A 100 -28.04 -2.00 -52.42
N SER A 101 -28.43 -0.78 -52.78
CA SER A 101 -29.77 -0.41 -53.26
C SER A 101 -29.77 -0.35 -54.78
#